data_AF-A0A661G3B0-F1
#
_entry.id   AF-A0A661G3B0-F1
#
_cell.length_a   1.000
_cell.length_b   1.000
_cell.length_c   1.000
_cell.angle_alpha   90.00
_cell.angle_beta   90.00
_cell.angle_gamma   90.00
#
_symmetry.space_group_name_H-M   'P 1'
#
loop_
_entity.id
_entity.type
_entity.pdbx_description
1 polymer ?
#
loop_
_entity_poly.entity_id
_entity_poly.type
_entity_poly.pdbx_seq_one_letter_code
_entity_poly.pdbx_strand_id
1 'polypeptide(L)' 'MPGLLPNVDPDGLLEYSVVYTDRAVNHMSGAFQSVMRDISATLKQVYKADAAVIVPGSG' A
#
# COMPACT_ATOMS: atom_id res chain seq x y z
N MET A 1 22.88 -9.51 -8.92
CA MET A 1 21.62 -8.78 -9.11
C MET A 1 21.67 -7.56 -8.19
N PRO A 2 21.34 -6.34 -8.63
CA PRO A 2 21.18 -5.23 -7.70
C PRO A 2 20.15 -5.69 -6.66
N GLY A 3 20.61 -5.84 -5.41
CA GLY A 3 19.83 -6.46 -4.35
C GLY A 3 18.68 -5.57 -3.95
N LEU A 4 17.53 -6.20 -3.65
CA LEU A 4 16.37 -5.55 -3.09
C LEU A 4 16.81 -4.60 -2.00
N LEU A 5 16.37 -3.35 -2.07
CA LEU A 5 16.48 -2.45 -0.94
C LEU A 5 15.75 -3.08 0.25
N PRO A 6 16.46 -3.40 1.35
CA PRO A 6 15.92 -4.25 2.43
C PRO A 6 14.87 -3.54 3.30
N ASN A 7 14.56 -2.28 2.99
CA ASN A 7 13.78 -1.39 3.84
C ASN A 7 12.37 -1.07 3.30
N VAL A 8 12.01 -1.53 2.09
CA VAL A 8 10.73 -1.16 1.45
C VAL A 8 9.62 -2.16 1.79
N ASP A 9 9.86 -3.46 1.59
CA ASP A 9 8.94 -4.55 1.99
C ASP A 9 9.79 -5.74 2.49
N PRO A 10 10.35 -5.67 3.71
CA PRO A 10 11.40 -6.58 4.18
C PRO A 10 10.95 -8.05 4.26
N ASP A 11 9.68 -8.26 4.60
CA ASP A 11 9.05 -9.59 4.72
C ASP A 11 8.21 -9.93 3.46
N GLY A 12 8.35 -9.12 2.41
CA GLY A 12 7.61 -9.23 1.16
C GLY A 12 8.15 -10.29 0.20
N LEU A 13 7.44 -10.45 -0.92
CA LEU A 13 7.91 -11.29 -2.03
C LEU A 13 8.93 -10.53 -2.88
N LEU A 14 9.72 -11.28 -3.67
CA LEU A 14 10.60 -10.68 -4.67
C LEU A 14 9.80 -9.88 -5.70
N GLU A 15 10.20 -8.64 -5.95
CA GLU A 15 9.49 -7.74 -6.86
C GLU A 15 9.83 -8.04 -8.32
N TYR A 16 8.98 -8.82 -8.98
CA TYR A 16 9.01 -9.12 -10.41
C TYR A 16 7.73 -8.66 -11.14
N SER A 17 6.92 -7.80 -10.52
CA SER A 17 5.74 -7.25 -11.19
C SER A 17 6.15 -6.26 -12.29
N VAL A 18 5.21 -5.99 -13.19
CA VAL A 18 5.38 -4.98 -14.25
C VAL A 18 5.04 -3.56 -13.79
N VAL A 19 4.63 -3.39 -12.53
CA VAL A 19 4.07 -2.13 -12.01
C VAL A 19 5.07 -1.43 -11.08
N TYR A 20 5.84 -2.20 -10.31
CA TYR A 20 6.75 -1.69 -9.29
C TYR A 20 8.19 -2.16 -9.50
N THR A 21 9.09 -1.52 -8.74
CA THR A 21 10.45 -1.98 -8.51
C THR A 21 10.67 -2.07 -7.00
N ASP A 22 11.82 -2.59 -6.59
CA ASP A 22 12.25 -2.70 -5.18
C ASP A 22 12.37 -1.37 -4.40
N ARG A 23 12.02 -0.24 -5.03
CA ARG A 23 12.04 1.11 -4.43
C ARG A 23 10.67 1.57 -3.90
N ALA A 24 9.59 0.84 -4.16
CA ALA A 24 8.24 1.22 -3.75
C ALA A 24 7.47 0.01 -3.19
N VAL A 25 6.57 0.26 -2.24
CA VAL A 25 5.69 -0.78 -1.71
C VAL A 25 4.68 -1.16 -2.79
N ASN A 26 4.60 -2.45 -3.11
CA ASN A 26 3.64 -2.96 -4.08
C ASN A 26 2.21 -2.90 -3.51
N HIS A 27 1.24 -2.41 -4.28
CA HIS A 27 -0.15 -2.34 -3.82
C HIS A 27 -0.81 -3.71 -3.54
N MET A 28 -0.22 -4.79 -4.07
CA MET A 28 -0.65 -6.15 -3.80
C MET A 28 -0.03 -6.73 -2.52
N SER A 29 0.97 -6.07 -1.92
CA SER A 29 1.65 -6.59 -0.72
C SER A 29 0.76 -6.59 0.51
N GLY A 30 1.05 -7.49 1.45
CA GLY A 30 0.33 -7.53 2.73
C GLY A 30 0.44 -6.22 3.51
N ALA A 31 1.61 -5.57 3.45
CA ALA A 31 1.86 -4.28 4.07
C ALA A 31 0.93 -3.19 3.52
N PHE A 32 0.86 -3.03 2.19
CA PHE A 32 -0.01 -2.04 1.57
C PHE A 32 -1.49 -2.30 1.84
N GLN A 33 -1.90 -3.57 1.78
CA GLN A 33 -3.28 -3.93 2.08
C GLN A 33 -3.69 -3.57 3.52
N SER A 34 -2.78 -3.72 4.50
CA SER A 34 -3.05 -3.29 5.88
C SER A 34 -3.26 -1.78 5.95
N VAL A 35 -2.33 -1.01 5.37
CA VAL A 35 -2.42 0.46 5.33
C VAL A 35 -3.75 0.93 4.74
N MET A 36 -4.19 0.35 3.62
CA MET A 36 -5.45 0.73 2.98
C MET A 36 -6.69 0.38 3.82
N ARG A 37 -6.67 -0.76 4.53
CA ARG A 37 -7.74 -1.14 5.47
C ARG A 37 -7.80 -0.18 6.65
N ASP A 38 -6.65 0.20 7.20
CA ASP A 38 -6.54 1.12 8.33
C ASP A 38 -7.05 2.52 7.95
N ILE A 39 -6.62 3.04 6.80
CA ILE A 39 -7.13 4.32 6.26
C ILE A 39 -8.65 4.27 6.08
N SER A 40 -9.17 3.20 5.47
CA SER A 40 -10.62 3.04 5.29
C SER A 40 -11.37 3.02 6.63
N ALA A 41 -10.85 2.29 7.62
CA ALA A 41 -11.45 2.22 8.96
C ALA A 41 -11.44 3.59 9.65
N THR A 42 -10.31 4.29 9.65
CA THR A 42 -10.17 5.62 10.25
C THR A 42 -11.12 6.64 9.61
N LEU A 43 -11.16 6.71 8.27
CA LEU A 43 -12.04 7.67 7.58
C LEU A 43 -13.52 7.40 7.86
N LYS A 44 -13.95 6.14 7.80
CA LYS A 44 -15.34 5.78 8.14
C LYS A 44 -15.68 6.13 9.58
N GLN A 45 -14.77 5.89 10.52
CA GLN A 45 -14.97 6.21 11.94
C GLN A 45 -15.08 7.72 12.19
N VAL A 46 -14.15 8.52 11.67
CA VAL A 46 -14.10 9.98 11.90
C VAL A 46 -15.33 10.67 11.31
N TYR A 47 -15.78 10.25 10.13
CA TYR A 47 -16.89 10.88 9.42
C TYR A 47 -18.25 10.19 9.63
N LYS A 48 -18.32 9.12 10.43
CA LYS A 48 -19.52 8.27 10.59
C LYS A 48 -20.10 7.83 9.24
N ALA A 49 -19.23 7.44 8.31
CA ALA A 49 -19.59 7.07 6.95
C ALA A 49 -19.65 5.56 6.75
N ASP A 50 -20.53 5.09 5.85
CA ASP A 50 -20.63 3.67 5.50
C ASP A 50 -19.45 3.20 4.63
N ALA A 51 -18.91 4.09 3.80
CA ALA A 51 -17.82 3.81 2.86
C ALA A 51 -16.85 4.99 2.74
N ALA A 52 -15.62 4.69 2.30
CA ALA A 52 -14.59 5.67 1.98
C ALA A 52 -13.86 5.24 0.70
N VAL A 53 -13.53 6.20 -0.17
CA VAL A 53 -12.86 5.97 -1.46
C VAL A 53 -11.63 6.86 -1.53
N ILE A 54 -10.51 6.31 -2.00
CA ILE A 54 -9.28 7.05 -2.29
C ILE A 54 -9.17 7.21 -3.80
N VAL A 55 -9.05 8.45 -4.27
CA VAL A 55 -8.85 8.77 -5.69
C VAL A 55 -7.42 9.30 -5.86
N PRO A 56 -6.52 8.58 -6.56
CA PRO A 56 -5.20 9.09 -6.86
C PRO A 56 -5.28 10.36 -7.71
N GLY A 57 -4.59 11.43 -7.30
CA GLY A 57 -4.65 12.73 -7.97
C GLY A 57 -4.37 13.86 -6.99
N SER A 58 -5.23 14.89 -7.01
CA SER A 58 -5.21 16.03 -6.09
C SER A 58 -6.56 16.18 -5.38
N GLY A 59 -6.58 16.92 -4.27
CA GLY A 59 -7.81 17.33 -3.58
C GLY A 59 -8.46 18.54 -4.21
#